data_AF-A0A1M3QP82-F1
#
_entry.id   AF-A0A1M3QP82-F1
#
_cell.length_a   1.000
_cell.length_b   1.000
_cell.length_c   1.000
_cell.angle_alpha   90.00
_cell.angle_beta   90.00
_cell.angle_gamma   90.00
#
_symmetry.space_group_name_H-M   'P 1'
#
loop_
_entity.id
_entity.type
_entity.pdbx_description
1 polymer ?
#
loop_
_entity_poly.entity_id
_entity_poly.type
_entity_poly.pdbx_seq_one_letter_code
_entity_poly.pdbx_strand_id
1 'polypeptide(L)'
;MNKLIIVFNIIYYVIIFILIKLGRDDSSSSLGYGIFIIIFWSIAGGVLIFLLTKKIIRPKSLLDKIGIFTATPLLTIVFVMFFRMSKENVSSEWYFNKENYRYKVREINYGDGVGIERIEFYRSADTINSSNTSKMNLWVKDSTWIYLSKTGDTIKKVIYKNDVEIK
;
A
#
# COMPACT_ATOMS: atom_id res chain seq x y z
N MET A 1 16.03 -23.76 17.94
CA MET A 1 16.24 -22.98 16.70
C MET A 1 17.49 -22.13 16.87
N ASN A 2 18.36 -22.07 15.86
CA ASN A 2 19.60 -21.32 15.90
C ASN A 2 19.34 -19.82 16.07
N LYS A 3 20.02 -19.18 17.03
CA LYS A 3 19.85 -17.74 17.35
C LYS A 3 20.09 -16.84 16.13
N LEU A 4 21.05 -17.18 15.27
CA LEU A 4 21.33 -16.40 14.06
C LEU A 4 20.17 -16.43 13.06
N ILE A 5 19.49 -17.57 12.94
CA ILE A 5 18.30 -17.70 12.07
C ILE A 5 17.15 -16.85 12.63
N ILE A 6 16.97 -16.83 13.96
CA ILE A 6 15.97 -16.00 14.63
C ILE A 6 16.24 -14.52 14.34
N VAL A 7 17.46 -14.06 14.62
CA VAL A 7 17.86 -12.65 14.42
C VAL A 7 17.70 -12.25 12.96
N PHE A 8 18.12 -13.10 12.02
CA PHE A 8 17.95 -12.85 10.59
C PHE A 8 16.47 -12.67 10.22
N ASN A 9 15.59 -13.57 10.66
CA ASN A 9 14.15 -13.47 10.37
C ASN A 9 13.53 -12.21 10.97
N ILE A 10 13.87 -11.85 12.21
CA ILE A 10 13.35 -10.63 12.84
C ILE A 10 13.73 -9.40 12.02
N ILE A 11 15.02 -9.24 11.67
CA ILE A 11 15.49 -8.12 10.86
C ILE A 11 14.80 -8.11 9.50
N TYR A 12 14.72 -9.27 8.85
CA TYR A 12 14.07 -9.43 7.55
C TYR A 12 12.61 -8.95 7.57
N TYR A 13 11.81 -9.45 8.51
CA TYR A 13 10.39 -9.09 8.59
C TYR A 13 10.15 -7.66 9.05
N VAL A 14 10.99 -7.10 9.93
CA VAL A 14 10.90 -5.69 10.32
C VAL A 14 11.11 -4.78 9.10
N ILE A 15 12.13 -5.04 8.29
CA ILE A 15 12.40 -4.24 7.08
C ILE A 15 11.27 -4.38 6.06
N ILE A 16 10.84 -5.62 5.80
CA ILE A 16 9.72 -5.90 4.89
C ILE A 16 8.44 -5.20 5.32
N PHE A 17 8.11 -5.26 6.61
CA PHE A 17 6.93 -4.60 7.15
C PHE A 17 6.99 -3.08 6.96
N ILE A 18 8.15 -2.46 7.22
CA ILE A 18 8.37 -1.02 6.98
C ILE A 18 8.19 -0.69 5.49
N LEU A 19 8.80 -1.44 4.58
CA LEU A 19 8.68 -1.20 3.14
C LEU A 19 7.24 -1.34 2.64
N ILE A 20 6.52 -2.37 3.09
CA ILE A 20 5.10 -2.57 2.76
C ILE A 20 4.26 -1.41 3.29
N LYS A 21 4.51 -0.96 4.53
CA LYS A 21 3.78 0.15 5.13
C LYS A 21 4.02 1.45 4.34
N LEU A 22 5.27 1.77 4.02
CA LEU A 22 5.62 2.95 3.24
C LEU A 22 4.97 2.94 1.85
N GLY A 23 5.00 1.80 1.15
CA GLY A 23 4.32 1.65 -0.14
C GLY A 23 2.79 1.73 -0.07
N ARG A 24 2.20 1.52 1.11
CA ARG A 24 0.76 1.66 1.35
C ARG A 24 0.36 3.08 1.73
N ASP A 25 1.22 3.80 2.47
CA ASP A 25 0.96 5.16 2.94
C ASP A 25 1.21 6.19 1.83
N ASP A 26 2.14 5.90 0.91
CA ASP A 26 2.44 6.73 -0.25
C ASP A 26 2.12 5.99 -1.57
N SER A 27 0.85 6.04 -1.97
CA SER A 27 0.34 5.42 -3.19
C SER A 27 1.11 5.86 -4.45
N SER A 28 1.58 7.11 -4.48
CA SER A 28 2.27 7.72 -5.61
C SER A 28 3.66 7.13 -5.87
N SER A 29 4.33 6.68 -4.79
CA SER A 29 5.64 6.03 -4.83
C SER A 29 5.57 4.50 -4.69
N SER A 30 4.37 3.92 -4.68
CA SER A 30 4.14 2.48 -4.40
C SER A 30 4.94 1.53 -5.30
N LEU A 31 5.11 1.88 -6.59
CA LEU A 31 5.93 1.11 -7.54
C LEU A 31 7.41 1.10 -7.12
N GLY A 32 7.93 2.24 -6.67
CA GLY A 32 9.30 2.38 -6.19
C GLY A 32 9.57 1.49 -4.97
N TYR A 33 8.65 1.45 -4.01
CA TYR A 33 8.75 0.54 -2.86
C TYR A 33 8.70 -0.93 -3.26
N GLY A 34 7.93 -1.29 -4.29
CA GLY A 34 7.96 -2.64 -4.88
C GLY A 34 9.33 -3.03 -5.41
N ILE A 35 10.02 -2.13 -6.10
CA ILE A 35 11.38 -2.36 -6.60
C ILE A 35 12.37 -2.51 -5.43
N PHE A 36 12.27 -1.68 -4.39
CA PHE A 36 13.11 -1.80 -3.20
C PHE A 36 12.95 -3.15 -2.48
N ILE A 37 11.72 -3.69 -2.42
CA ILE A 37 11.46 -5.03 -1.86
C ILE A 37 12.19 -6.11 -2.67
N ILE A 38 12.16 -6.05 -4.00
CA ILE A 38 12.86 -7.01 -4.87
C ILE A 38 14.39 -6.94 -4.67
N ILE A 39 14.94 -5.73 -4.60
CA ILE A 39 16.36 -5.51 -4.32
C ILE A 39 16.73 -6.07 -2.95
N PHE A 40 15.93 -5.77 -1.93
CA PHE A 40 16.14 -6.27 -0.57
C PHE A 40 16.10 -7.80 -0.52
N TRP A 41 15.16 -8.45 -1.20
CA TRP A 41 15.10 -9.91 -1.30
C TRP A 41 16.35 -10.51 -1.94
N SER A 42 16.86 -9.89 -3.01
CA SER A 42 18.10 -10.33 -3.66
C SER A 42 19.29 -10.26 -2.70
N ILE A 43 19.42 -9.15 -1.96
CA ILE A 43 20.51 -8.96 -0.98
C ILE A 43 20.36 -9.94 0.18
N ALA A 44 19.17 -10.04 0.79
CA ALA A 44 18.89 -10.92 1.91
C ALA A 44 19.12 -12.40 1.54
N GLY A 45 18.65 -12.82 0.36
CA GLY A 45 18.90 -14.15 -0.19
C GLY A 45 20.39 -14.42 -0.38
N GLY A 46 21.13 -13.47 -0.96
CA GLY A 46 22.59 -13.57 -1.10
C GLY A 46 23.31 -13.72 0.24
N VAL A 47 22.95 -12.92 1.23
CA VAL A 47 23.50 -13.01 2.59
C VAL A 47 23.20 -14.37 3.22
N LEU A 48 21.95 -14.85 3.10
CA LEU A 48 21.56 -16.15 3.66
C LEU A 48 22.33 -17.31 3.00
N ILE A 49 22.46 -17.30 1.66
CA ILE A 49 23.25 -18.29 0.91
C ILE A 49 24.72 -18.26 1.35
N PHE A 50 25.29 -17.07 1.53
CA PHE A 50 26.66 -16.90 2.01
C PHE A 50 26.84 -17.51 3.41
N LEU A 51 25.93 -17.22 4.35
CA LEU A 51 25.96 -17.75 5.72
C LEU A 51 25.86 -19.29 5.76
N LEU A 52 25.06 -19.87 4.87
CA LEU A 52 24.90 -21.32 4.74
C LEU A 52 26.14 -21.97 4.09
N THR A 53 26.65 -21.40 3.00
CA THR A 53 27.81 -21.92 2.27
C THR A 53 29.07 -21.86 3.13
N LYS A 54 29.27 -20.79 3.90
CA LYS A 54 30.37 -20.67 4.87
C LYS A 54 30.16 -21.50 6.13
N LYS A 55 29.06 -22.26 6.22
CA LYS A 55 28.69 -23.10 7.36
C LYS A 55 28.66 -22.33 8.70
N ILE A 56 28.43 -21.02 8.65
CA ILE A 56 28.20 -20.15 9.82
C ILE A 56 26.86 -20.50 10.43
N ILE A 57 25.85 -20.72 9.59
CA ILE A 57 24.57 -21.32 9.96
C ILE A 57 24.57 -22.78 9.53
N ARG A 58 24.30 -23.69 10.46
CA ARG A 58 24.14 -25.13 10.18
C ARG A 58 22.75 -25.56 10.64
N PRO A 59 21.77 -25.69 9.71
CA PRO A 59 20.44 -26.15 10.06
C PRO A 59 20.46 -27.64 10.38
N LYS A 60 20.43 -27.97 11.67
CA LYS A 60 20.40 -29.37 12.14
C LYS A 60 18.98 -29.82 12.45
N SER A 61 18.18 -28.93 13.05
CA SER A 61 16.82 -29.25 13.47
C SER A 61 15.77 -28.89 12.40
N LEU A 62 14.59 -29.51 12.49
CA LEU A 62 13.45 -29.19 11.63
C LEU A 62 13.05 -27.71 11.76
N LEU A 63 13.11 -27.16 12.96
CA LEU A 63 12.86 -25.73 13.22
C LEU A 63 13.86 -24.81 12.51
N ASP A 64 15.13 -25.19 12.41
CA ASP A 64 16.12 -24.38 11.68
C ASP A 64 15.81 -24.35 10.18
N LYS A 65 15.36 -25.48 9.62
CA LYS A 65 14.94 -25.56 8.21
C LYS A 65 13.72 -24.69 7.94
N ILE A 66 12.73 -24.73 8.84
CA ILE A 66 11.56 -23.84 8.79
C ILE A 66 11.99 -22.38 8.86
N GLY A 67 12.89 -22.03 9.79
CA GLY A 67 13.39 -20.66 9.93
C GLY A 67 14.17 -20.15 8.70
N ILE A 68 14.89 -21.02 7.99
CA ILE A 68 15.53 -20.66 6.71
C ILE A 68 14.48 -20.47 5.61
N PHE A 69 13.46 -21.32 5.58
CA PHE A 69 12.37 -21.21 4.62
C PHE A 69 11.54 -19.94 4.83
N THR A 70 11.29 -19.55 6.08
CA THR A 70 10.57 -18.31 6.40
C THR A 70 11.35 -17.06 6.03
N ALA A 71 12.68 -17.15 6.02
CA ALA A 71 13.57 -16.09 5.55
C ALA A 71 13.57 -15.89 4.01
N THR A 72 12.63 -16.52 3.29
CA THR A 72 12.48 -16.36 1.84
C THR A 72 11.32 -15.41 1.47
N PRO A 73 11.33 -14.86 0.24
CA PRO A 73 10.23 -14.01 -0.26
C PRO A 73 8.86 -14.67 -0.21
N LEU A 74 8.79 -16.00 -0.25
CA LEU A 74 7.55 -16.73 -0.49
C LEU A 74 6.47 -16.43 0.56
N LEU A 75 6.83 -16.48 1.85
CA LEU A 75 5.91 -16.16 2.94
C LEU A 75 5.50 -14.68 2.94
N THR A 76 6.43 -13.79 2.57
CA THR A 76 6.13 -12.38 2.40
C THR A 76 5.15 -12.12 1.26
N ILE A 77 5.31 -12.79 0.13
CA ILE A 77 4.41 -12.68 -1.03
C ILE A 77 2.99 -13.10 -0.62
N VAL A 78 2.86 -14.25 0.04
CA VAL A 78 1.56 -14.74 0.55
C VAL A 78 0.94 -13.71 1.50
N PHE A 79 1.72 -13.20 2.45
CA PHE A 79 1.24 -12.17 3.38
C PHE A 79 0.77 -10.89 2.67
N VAL A 80 1.53 -10.39 1.69
CA VAL A 80 1.18 -9.19 0.92
C VAL A 80 -0.10 -9.41 0.11
N MET A 81 -0.28 -10.58 -0.50
CA MET A 81 -1.50 -10.93 -1.23
C MET A 81 -2.73 -10.89 -0.33
N PHE A 82 -2.66 -11.53 0.85
CA PHE A 82 -3.75 -11.50 1.84
C PHE A 82 -4.01 -10.09 2.36
N PHE A 83 -2.96 -9.31 2.62
CA PHE A 83 -3.10 -7.97 3.16
C PHE A 83 -3.71 -6.99 2.14
N ARG A 84 -3.44 -7.17 0.85
CA ARG A 84 -4.04 -6.37 -0.23
C ARG A 84 -5.54 -6.57 -0.39
N MET A 85 -6.08 -7.77 -0.12
CA MET A 85 -7.52 -8.03 -0.19
C MET A 85 -8.36 -7.18 0.79
N SER A 86 -7.74 -6.60 1.83
CA SER A 86 -8.44 -5.91 2.92
C SER A 86 -8.65 -4.40 2.74
N LYS A 87 -8.06 -3.76 1.71
CA LYS A 87 -8.13 -2.29 1.51
C LYS A 87 -8.80 -1.98 0.17
N GLU A 88 -9.61 -0.91 0.12
CA GLU A 88 -10.12 -0.37 -1.14
C GLU A 88 -8.96 -0.12 -2.12
N ASN A 89 -9.11 -0.62 -3.35
CA ASN A 89 -8.10 -0.53 -4.39
C ASN A 89 -8.18 0.83 -5.09
N VAL A 90 -7.57 1.83 -4.48
CA VAL A 90 -7.38 3.16 -5.08
C VAL A 90 -6.44 2.99 -6.28
N SER A 91 -6.96 3.19 -7.48
CA SER A 91 -6.22 2.99 -8.71
C SER A 91 -5.46 4.24 -9.12
N SER A 92 -6.07 5.40 -8.92
CA SER A 92 -5.46 6.69 -9.19
C SER A 92 -5.94 7.72 -8.18
N GLU A 93 -5.06 8.66 -7.87
CA GLU A 93 -5.36 9.81 -7.02
C GLU A 93 -4.60 11.00 -7.57
N TRP A 94 -5.31 12.11 -7.82
CA TRP A 94 -4.69 13.34 -8.29
C TRP A 94 -5.26 14.56 -7.59
N TYR A 95 -4.44 15.60 -7.59
CA TYR A 95 -4.69 16.83 -6.88
C TYR A 95 -4.63 18.00 -7.85
N PHE A 96 -5.53 18.96 -7.69
CA PHE A 96 -5.47 20.21 -8.43
C PHE A 96 -5.99 21.37 -7.58
N ASN A 97 -5.54 22.57 -7.90
CA ASN A 97 -6.01 23.79 -7.26
C ASN A 97 -7.04 24.45 -8.15
N LYS A 98 -8.15 24.88 -7.56
CA LYS A 98 -9.16 25.68 -8.27
C LYS A 98 -9.68 26.73 -7.30
N GLU A 99 -9.70 27.98 -7.74
CA GLU A 99 -10.01 29.13 -6.88
C GLU A 99 -9.11 29.14 -5.63
N ASN A 100 -9.69 29.28 -4.43
CA ASN A 100 -8.97 29.33 -3.16
C ASN A 100 -8.85 27.97 -2.45
N TYR A 101 -9.23 26.87 -3.11
CA TYR A 101 -9.25 25.53 -2.51
C TYR A 101 -8.42 24.52 -3.29
N ARG A 102 -7.99 23.47 -2.59
CA ARG A 102 -7.38 22.28 -3.19
C ARG A 102 -8.46 21.24 -3.41
N TYR A 103 -8.35 20.48 -4.48
CA TYR A 103 -9.25 19.40 -4.83
C TYR A 103 -8.47 18.11 -4.95
N LYS A 104 -9.13 17.02 -4.57
CA LYS A 104 -8.60 15.66 -4.67
C LYS A 104 -9.65 14.80 -5.36
N VAL A 105 -9.23 14.05 -6.36
CA VAL A 105 -10.06 13.05 -7.02
C VAL A 105 -9.41 11.69 -6.81
N ARG A 106 -10.23 10.70 -6.49
CA ARG A 106 -9.81 9.32 -6.28
C ARG A 106 -10.64 8.40 -7.14
N GLU A 107 -9.98 7.53 -7.88
CA GLU A 107 -10.61 6.41 -8.54
C GLU A 107 -10.38 5.15 -7.70
N ILE A 108 -11.45 4.42 -7.46
CA ILE A 108 -11.45 3.17 -6.72
C ILE A 108 -11.89 2.09 -7.69
N ASN A 109 -11.13 1.00 -7.77
CA ASN A 109 -11.41 -0.13 -8.63
C ASN A 109 -12.09 -1.26 -7.87
N TYR A 110 -12.85 -2.07 -8.61
CA TYR A 110 -13.43 -3.34 -8.14
C TYR A 110 -12.41 -4.39 -7.68
N GLY A 111 -11.11 -4.10 -7.82
CA GLY A 111 -10.00 -5.04 -7.68
C GLY A 111 -9.49 -5.56 -9.02
N ASP A 112 -8.24 -6.02 -9.04
CA ASP A 112 -7.59 -6.81 -10.11
C ASP A 112 -7.91 -6.40 -11.56
N GLY A 113 -7.81 -5.11 -11.89
CA GLY A 113 -7.93 -4.62 -13.28
C GLY A 113 -9.32 -4.73 -13.90
N VAL A 114 -10.37 -5.00 -13.09
CA VAL A 114 -11.76 -5.19 -13.54
C VAL A 114 -12.46 -3.87 -13.91
N GLY A 115 -11.78 -2.73 -13.70
CA GLY A 115 -12.28 -1.39 -14.01
C GLY A 115 -12.55 -0.55 -12.77
N ILE A 116 -12.93 0.70 -13.01
CA ILE A 116 -13.24 1.69 -11.97
C ILE A 116 -14.63 1.37 -11.42
N GLU A 117 -14.72 1.21 -10.10
CA GLU A 117 -15.97 1.07 -9.34
C GLU A 117 -16.55 2.43 -8.97
N ARG A 118 -15.70 3.35 -8.52
CA ARG A 118 -16.14 4.64 -7.96
C ARG A 118 -15.14 5.75 -8.24
N ILE A 119 -15.67 6.92 -8.61
CA ILE A 119 -14.91 8.17 -8.72
C ILE A 119 -15.39 9.09 -7.61
N GLU A 120 -14.49 9.46 -6.71
CA GLU A 120 -14.76 10.29 -5.54
C GLU A 120 -14.11 11.67 -5.70
N PHE A 121 -14.89 12.71 -5.41
CA PHE A 121 -14.44 14.09 -5.45
C PHE A 121 -14.42 14.68 -4.04
N TYR A 122 -13.34 15.37 -3.72
CA TYR A 122 -13.12 16.02 -2.43
C TYR A 122 -12.56 17.43 -2.62
N ARG A 123 -12.88 18.30 -1.67
CA ARG A 123 -12.33 19.65 -1.54
C ARG A 123 -11.62 19.79 -0.20
N SER A 124 -10.60 20.63 -0.14
CA SER A 124 -9.95 20.95 1.12
C SER A 124 -10.86 21.78 2.03
N ALA A 125 -10.88 21.46 3.33
CA ALA A 125 -11.58 22.21 4.36
C ALA A 125 -10.93 23.59 4.59
N ASP A 126 -9.63 23.70 4.33
CA ASP A 126 -8.85 24.92 4.40
C ASP A 126 -8.65 25.55 3.02
N THR A 127 -8.31 26.84 3.02
CA THR A 127 -7.91 27.56 1.81
C THR A 127 -6.40 27.42 1.57
N ILE A 128 -5.97 27.65 0.33
CA ILE A 128 -4.56 27.53 -0.10
C ILE A 128 -3.63 28.43 0.74
N ASN A 129 -4.14 29.53 1.29
CA ASN A 129 -3.37 30.51 2.07
C ASN A 129 -3.39 30.27 3.59
N SER A 130 -3.99 29.17 4.07
CA SER A 130 -4.03 28.85 5.50
C SER A 130 -2.65 28.39 6.02
N SER A 131 -2.18 29.03 7.10
CA SER A 131 -0.85 28.86 7.68
C SER A 131 -0.65 27.55 8.49
N ASN A 132 -1.69 26.72 8.66
CA ASN A 132 -1.64 25.48 9.45
C ASN A 132 -2.08 24.25 8.63
N THR A 133 -1.20 23.77 7.75
CA THR A 133 -1.46 22.60 6.89
C THR A 133 -0.96 21.30 7.53
N SER A 134 -1.61 20.84 8.60
CA SER A 134 -1.46 19.45 9.02
C SER A 134 -2.32 18.57 8.10
N LYS A 135 -1.65 17.78 7.26
CA LYS A 135 -2.20 17.18 6.01
C LYS A 135 -3.23 16.05 6.21
N MET A 136 -3.55 15.66 7.44
CA MET A 136 -4.19 14.35 7.69
C MET A 136 -5.72 14.34 7.68
N ASN A 137 -6.42 15.45 7.94
CA ASN A 137 -7.90 15.48 8.07
C ASN A 137 -8.57 16.66 7.35
N LEU A 138 -8.07 17.05 6.17
CA LEU A 138 -8.52 18.26 5.47
C LEU A 138 -9.50 18.02 4.33
N TRP A 139 -9.94 16.78 4.06
CA TRP A 139 -10.72 16.49 2.85
C TRP A 139 -12.20 16.29 3.16
N VAL A 140 -13.02 17.14 2.55
CA VAL A 140 -14.48 17.16 2.66
C VAL A 140 -15.06 16.64 1.36
N LYS A 141 -16.05 15.74 1.42
CA LYS A 141 -16.77 15.27 0.22
C LYS A 141 -17.49 16.45 -0.40
N ASP A 142 -17.20 16.69 -1.67
CA ASP A 142 -17.71 17.83 -2.40
C ASP A 142 -17.85 17.44 -3.87
N SER A 143 -18.95 17.83 -4.52
CA SER A 143 -19.31 17.45 -5.88
C SER A 143 -19.88 16.03 -6.03
N THR A 144 -20.00 15.58 -7.28
CA THR A 144 -20.72 14.37 -7.67
C THR A 144 -19.81 13.16 -7.64
N TRP A 145 -20.07 12.25 -6.72
CA TRP A 145 -19.48 10.92 -6.74
C TRP A 145 -20.20 10.05 -7.77
N ILE A 146 -19.42 9.30 -8.54
CA ILE A 146 -19.92 8.48 -9.64
C ILE A 146 -19.63 7.02 -9.31
N TYR A 147 -20.65 6.18 -9.36
CA TYR A 147 -20.55 4.74 -9.20
C TYR A 147 -20.78 4.11 -10.56
N LEU A 148 -19.84 3.28 -10.98
CA LEU A 148 -19.79 2.66 -12.29
C LEU A 148 -20.02 1.16 -12.17
N SER A 149 -20.54 0.52 -13.21
CA SER A 149 -20.59 -0.93 -13.34
C SER A 149 -19.22 -1.47 -13.74
N LYS A 150 -19.05 -2.78 -13.70
CA LYS A 150 -17.85 -3.45 -14.23
C LYS A 150 -17.63 -3.19 -15.75
N THR A 151 -18.67 -2.80 -16.48
CA THR A 151 -18.61 -2.43 -17.90
C THR A 151 -18.32 -0.93 -18.12
N GLY A 152 -18.24 -0.13 -17.04
CA GLY A 152 -18.01 1.30 -17.10
C GLY A 152 -19.27 2.15 -17.20
N ASP A 153 -20.46 1.55 -17.19
CA ASP A 153 -21.73 2.28 -17.23
C ASP A 153 -22.02 2.96 -15.90
N THR A 154 -22.55 4.18 -15.91
CA THR A 154 -22.91 4.84 -14.65
C THR A 154 -24.14 4.17 -14.03
N ILE A 155 -23.96 3.56 -12.85
CA ILE A 155 -25.05 2.97 -12.07
C ILE A 155 -25.73 4.04 -11.21
N LYS A 156 -24.92 4.88 -10.55
CA LYS A 156 -25.41 5.87 -9.57
C LYS A 156 -24.55 7.12 -9.59
N LYS A 157 -25.19 8.27 -9.42
CA LYS A 157 -24.52 9.52 -9.07
C LYS A 157 -25.02 9.98 -7.72
N VAL A 158 -24.11 10.44 -6.86
CA VAL A 158 -24.44 10.99 -5.54
C VAL A 158 -23.79 12.35 -5.44
N ILE A 159 -24.58 13.38 -5.17
CA ILE A 159 -24.07 14.74 -5.06
C ILE A 159 -23.78 15.03 -3.60
N TYR A 160 -22.55 15.43 -3.31
CA TYR A 160 -22.15 15.90 -1.99
C TYR A 160 -21.89 17.40 -2.01
N LYS A 161 -22.22 18.06 -0.90
CA LYS A 161 -21.75 19.40 -0.59
C LYS A 161 -21.40 19.45 0.88
N ASN A 162 -20.14 19.73 1.18
CA ASN A 162 -19.64 19.78 2.54
C ASN A 162 -19.97 18.53 3.38
N ASP A 163 -19.62 17.34 2.88
CA ASP A 163 -19.93 16.03 3.50
C ASP A 163 -21.40 15.63 3.57
N VAL A 164 -22.33 16.50 3.14
CA VAL A 164 -23.76 16.21 3.12
C VAL A 164 -24.18 15.72 1.73
N GLU A 165 -24.81 14.55 1.67
CA GLU A 165 -25.48 14.06 0.45
C GLU A 165 -26.73 14.91 0.19
N ILE A 166 -26.80 15.51 -1.00
CA ILE A 166 -27.94 16.28 -1.47
C ILE A 166 -28.70 15.43 -2.47
N LYS A 167 -30.02 15.34 -2.26
CA LYS A 167 -30.96 14.65 -3.16
C LYS A 167 -31.39 15.53 -4.32
#